data_AF-A0A967GQF4-F1
#
_entry.id   AF-A0A967GQF4-F1
#
_cell.length_a   1.000
_cell.length_b   1.000
_cell.length_c   1.000
_cell.angle_alpha   90.00
_cell.angle_beta   90.00
_cell.angle_gamma   90.00
#
_symmetry.space_group_name_H-M   'P 1'
#
loop_
_entity.id
_entity.type
_entity.pdbx_description
1 polymer ?
#
loop_
_entity_poly.entity_id
_entity_poly.type
_entity_poly.pdbx_seq_one_letter_code
_entity_poly.pdbx_strand_id
1 'polypeptide(L)'
;VFAVPGAIDRPSSQGCNELIRTGATLVTSGSQILDELAQLPLEAQSTPPLHPPAAPHEPSGLTAEEQQVLTHLGSEEQSIDQIMEASGLPAATVSS
;
A
#
# COMPACT_ATOMS: atom_id res chain seq x y z
N VAL A 1 -5.65 19.76 4.73
CA VAL A 1 -4.54 18.85 4.36
C VAL A 1 -4.90 17.47 4.86
N PHE A 2 -4.72 16.44 4.04
CA PHE A 2 -4.97 15.05 4.41
C PHE A 2 -3.63 14.31 4.49
N ALA A 3 -3.50 13.37 5.43
CA ALA A 3 -2.28 12.59 5.61
C ALA A 3 -2.62 11.12 5.94
N VAL A 4 -1.84 10.20 5.38
CA VAL A 4 -1.97 8.75 5.64
C VAL A 4 -1.03 8.40 6.79
N PRO A 5 -1.51 7.74 7.86
CA PRO A 5 -0.66 7.34 8.97
C PRO A 5 0.31 6.24 8.52
N GLY A 6 1.53 6.27 9.06
CA GLY A 6 2.54 5.24 8.82
C GLY A 6 3.25 4.81 10.09
N ALA A 7 4.01 3.72 10.01
CA ALA A 7 4.70 3.15 11.17
C ALA A 7 5.69 4.15 11.80
N ILE A 8 5.81 4.12 13.13
CA ILE A 8 6.59 5.12 13.90
C ILE A 8 8.11 4.98 13.74
N ASP A 9 8.55 3.79 13.37
CA ASP A 9 9.94 3.39 13.15
C ASP A 9 10.39 3.60 11.70
N ARG A 10 9.47 3.92 10.80
CA ARG A 10 9.77 4.17 9.38
C ARG A 10 10.08 5.65 9.14
N PRO A 11 11.31 6.01 8.73
CA PRO A 11 11.66 7.41 8.48
C PRO A 11 10.83 8.04 7.36
N SER A 12 10.37 7.25 6.39
CA SER A 12 9.45 7.68 5.33
C SER A 12 8.08 8.13 5.84
N SER A 13 7.65 7.65 7.02
CA SER A 13 6.34 7.98 7.62
C SER A 13 6.38 9.24 8.49
N GLN A 14 7.57 9.72 8.86
CA GLN A 14 7.74 10.83 9.79
C GLN A 14 6.99 12.10 9.35
N GLY A 15 7.07 12.46 8.07
CA GLY A 15 6.41 13.65 7.54
C GLY A 15 4.88 13.57 7.60
N CYS A 16 4.28 12.46 7.19
CA CYS A 16 2.83 12.29 7.27
C CYS A 16 2.36 12.24 8.73
N ASN A 17 3.10 11.57 9.60
CA ASN A 17 2.78 11.51 11.03
C ASN A 17 2.88 12.91 11.69
N GLU A 18 3.85 13.74 11.30
CA GLU A 18 3.97 15.12 11.78
C GLU A 18 2.81 16.01 11.28
N LEU A 19 2.39 15.84 10.03
CA LEU A 19 1.21 16.53 9.50
C LEU A 19 -0.04 16.17 10.32
N ILE A 20 -0.22 14.90 10.68
CA ILE A 20 -1.35 14.47 11.53
C ILE A 20 -1.25 15.14 12.93
N ARG A 21 -0.06 15.18 13.54
CA ARG A 21 0.16 15.85 14.85
C ARG A 21 -0.16 17.34 14.81
N THR A 22 0.11 17.99 13.69
CA THR A 22 -0.12 19.44 13.49
C THR A 22 -1.53 19.77 12.99
N GLY A 23 -2.41 18.78 12.86
CA GLY A 23 -3.84 18.97 12.57
C GLY A 23 -4.29 18.58 11.18
N ALA A 24 -3.49 17.85 10.40
CA ALA A 24 -3.95 17.25 9.16
C ALA A 24 -4.99 16.14 9.45
N THR A 25 -5.99 16.06 8.58
CA THR A 25 -7.02 15.01 8.65
C THR A 25 -6.41 13.67 8.29
N LEU A 26 -6.48 12.71 9.21
CA LEU A 26 -6.04 11.34 8.99
C LEU A 26 -6.98 10.63 7.99
N VAL A 27 -6.41 10.02 6.95
CA VAL A 27 -7.16 9.23 5.96
C VAL A 27 -6.51 7.87 5.72
N THR A 28 -7.34 6.87 5.42
CA THR A 28 -6.97 5.48 5.13
C THR A 28 -7.43 5.03 3.74
N SER A 29 -8.31 5.80 3.10
CA SER A 29 -8.82 5.56 1.75
C SER A 29 -9.07 6.87 1.02
N GLY A 30 -8.94 6.86 -0.31
CA GLY A 30 -9.26 8.01 -1.16
C GLY A 30 -10.73 8.44 -1.08
N SER A 31 -11.63 7.52 -0.75
CA SER A 31 -13.06 7.81 -0.52
C SER A 31 -13.29 8.89 0.53
N GLN A 32 -12.52 8.87 1.62
CA GLN A 32 -12.64 9.85 2.71
C GLN A 32 -12.29 11.28 2.25
N ILE A 33 -11.40 11.41 1.26
CA ILE A 33 -11.08 12.71 0.67
C ILE A 33 -12.23 13.19 -0.21
N LEU A 34 -12.84 12.29 -0.98
CA LEU A 34 -13.98 12.62 -1.85
C LEU A 34 -15.21 13.03 -1.04
N ASP A 35 -15.48 12.36 0.08
CA ASP A 35 -16.61 12.68 0.97
C ASP A 35 -16.49 14.10 1.56
N GLU A 36 -15.28 14.49 1.98
CA GLU A 36 -14.98 15.84 2.47
C GLU A 36 -15.08 16.89 1.36
N LEU A 37 -14.57 16.57 0.16
CA LEU A 37 -14.67 17.48 -1.00
C LEU A 37 -16.10 17.66 -1.50
N ALA A 38 -16.93 16.62 -1.42
CA ALA A 38 -18.34 16.67 -1.85
C ALA A 38 -19.19 17.63 -1.00
N GLN A 39 -18.75 17.93 0.23
CA GLN A 39 -19.41 18.91 1.10
C GLN A 39 -19.04 20.36 0.77
N LEU A 40 -17.98 20.57 0.00
CA LEU A 40 -17.60 21.89 -0.47
C LEU A 40 -18.46 22.27 -1.68
N PRO A 41 -18.87 23.54 -1.82
CA PRO A 41 -19.52 24.04 -3.02
C PRO A 41 -18.48 24.18 -4.14
N LEU A 42 -17.98 23.04 -4.65
CA LEU A 42 -17.18 22.97 -5.85
C LEU A 42 -18.11 22.83 -7.05
N GLU A 43 -17.94 23.71 -8.04
CA GLU A 43 -18.61 23.56 -9.34
C GLU A 43 -18.12 22.25 -9.97
N ALA A 44 -18.95 21.21 -9.88
CA ALA A 44 -18.61 19.87 -10.31
C ALA A 44 -18.44 19.81 -11.84
N GLN A 45 -17.22 20.04 -12.33
CA GLN A 45 -16.84 19.61 -13.65
C GLN A 45 -16.79 18.08 -13.62
N SER A 46 -17.73 17.44 -14.32
CA SER A 46 -17.77 15.99 -14.48
C SER A 46 -16.56 15.55 -15.30
N THR A 47 -15.44 15.32 -14.65
CA THR A 47 -14.29 14.66 -15.25
C THR A 47 -14.58 13.17 -15.32
N PRO A 48 -14.48 12.54 -16.50
CA PRO A 48 -14.56 11.09 -16.59
C PRO A 48 -13.47 10.46 -15.71
N PRO A 49 -13.74 9.31 -15.08
CA PRO A 49 -12.76 8.64 -14.24
C PRO A 49 -11.47 8.41 -15.05
N LEU A 50 -10.35 8.97 -14.59
CA LEU A 50 -9.04 8.86 -15.26
C LEU A 50 -8.52 7.42 -15.29
N HIS A 51 -9.05 6.54 -14.45
CA HIS A 51 -8.68 5.13 -14.39
C HIS A 51 -9.94 4.30 -14.05
N PRO A 52 -10.25 3.22 -14.80
CA PRO A 52 -11.15 2.21 -14.29
C PRO A 52 -10.63 1.66 -12.94
N PRO A 53 -11.51 1.20 -12.03
CA PRO A 53 -11.06 0.54 -10.81
C PRO A 53 -10.09 -0.56 -11.19
N ALA A 54 -8.86 -0.49 -10.66
CA ALA A 54 -7.84 -1.49 -10.90
C ALA A 54 -8.43 -2.84 -10.46
N ALA A 55 -8.62 -3.74 -11.41
CA ALA A 55 -8.93 -5.12 -11.09
C ALA A 55 -7.78 -5.66 -10.22
N PRO A 56 -8.03 -6.61 -9.30
CA PRO A 56 -6.95 -7.31 -8.63
C PRO A 56 -5.97 -7.82 -9.69
N HIS A 57 -4.77 -7.24 -9.69
CA HIS A 57 -3.71 -7.71 -10.57
C HIS A 57 -3.20 -9.01 -9.96
N GLU A 58 -3.79 -10.13 -10.37
CA GLU A 58 -3.12 -11.41 -10.15
C GLU A 58 -1.84 -11.39 -10.99
N PRO A 59 -0.66 -11.54 -10.36
CA PRO A 59 0.59 -11.60 -11.09
C PRO A 59 0.53 -12.80 -12.03
N SER A 60 0.36 -12.54 -13.32
CA SER A 60 0.28 -13.57 -14.35
C SER A 60 1.69 -13.92 -14.81
N GLY A 61 1.99 -15.22 -14.87
CA GLY A 61 3.28 -15.73 -15.32
C GLY A 61 4.30 -16.06 -14.23
N LEU A 62 3.89 -16.17 -12.97
CA LEU A 62 4.76 -16.68 -11.91
C LEU A 62 5.03 -18.18 -12.06
N THR A 63 6.28 -18.57 -11.81
CA THR A 63 6.68 -19.96 -11.56
C THR A 63 6.09 -20.46 -10.24
N ALA A 64 6.13 -21.78 -10.03
CA ALA A 64 5.62 -22.38 -8.79
C ALA A 64 6.39 -21.86 -7.57
N GLU A 65 7.70 -21.66 -7.71
CA GLU A 65 8.58 -21.14 -6.68
C GLU A 65 8.27 -19.67 -6.36
N GLU A 66 8.10 -18.82 -7.36
CA GLU A 66 7.73 -17.41 -7.17
C GLU A 66 6.35 -17.27 -6.51
N GLN A 67 5.38 -18.09 -6.92
CA GLN A 67 4.06 -18.12 -6.29
C GLN A 67 4.13 -18.54 -4.82
N GLN A 68 5.00 -19.50 -4.50
CA GLN A 68 5.22 -19.96 -3.13
C GLN A 68 5.86 -18.84 -2.29
N VAL A 69 6.90 -18.17 -2.78
CA VAL A 69 7.48 -16.99 -2.11
C VAL A 69 6.41 -15.91 -1.90
N LEU A 70 5.65 -15.57 -2.94
CA LEU A 70 4.61 -14.54 -2.87
C LEU A 70 3.54 -14.84 -1.82
N THR A 71 3.18 -16.11 -1.64
CA THR A 71 2.19 -16.54 -0.64
C THR A 71 2.68 -16.31 0.80
N HIS A 72 4.00 -16.26 1.01
CA HIS A 72 4.62 -16.03 2.32
C HIS A 72 5.04 -14.58 2.57
N LEU A 73 4.94 -13.71 1.55
CA LEU A 73 5.14 -12.27 1.71
C LEU A 73 3.92 -11.65 2.40
N GLY A 74 4.17 -11.05 3.56
CA GLY A 74 3.21 -10.25 4.29
C GLY A 74 3.28 -8.77 3.94
N SER A 75 2.49 -7.97 4.65
CA SER A 75 2.53 -6.49 4.54
C SER A 75 3.66 -5.85 5.35
N GLU A 76 4.37 -6.64 6.15
CA GLU A 76 5.45 -6.22 7.04
C GLU A 76 6.82 -6.54 6.43
N GLU A 77 7.88 -5.92 6.96
CA GLU A 77 9.25 -6.21 6.54
C GLU A 77 9.67 -7.60 7.03
N GLN A 78 10.15 -8.44 6.10
CA GLN A 78 10.63 -9.79 6.39
C GLN A 78 12.05 -9.96 5.85
N SER A 79 12.90 -10.66 6.60
CA SER A 79 14.24 -11.01 6.12
C SER A 79 14.18 -12.17 5.13
N ILE A 80 15.21 -12.30 4.29
CA ILE A 80 15.34 -13.43 3.35
C ILE A 80 15.30 -14.77 4.11
N ASP A 81 15.93 -14.83 5.29
CA ASP A 81 15.94 -16.04 6.13
C ASP A 81 14.54 -16.44 6.59
N GLN A 82 13.70 -15.46 6.97
CA GLN A 82 12.31 -15.72 7.37
C GLN A 82 11.47 -16.23 6.20
N ILE A 83 11.70 -15.71 5.00
CA ILE A 83 11.01 -16.18 3.79
C ILE A 83 11.48 -17.58 3.39
N MET A 84 12.77 -17.90 3.53
CA MET A 84 13.28 -19.26 3.31
C MET A 84 12.66 -20.25 4.29
N GLU A 85 12.60 -19.92 5.58
CA GLU A 85 12.01 -20.78 6.60
C GLU A 85 10.51 -21.02 6.35
N ALA A 86 9.77 -19.96 5.96
CA ALA A 86 8.34 -20.05 5.69
C ALA A 86 8.03 -20.82 4.39
N SER A 87 8.81 -20.58 3.32
CA SER A 87 8.58 -21.18 2.00
C SER A 87 9.23 -22.55 1.83
N GLY A 88 10.24 -22.92 2.63
CA GLY A 88 11.02 -24.14 2.46
C GLY A 88 11.94 -24.14 1.22
N LEU A 89 12.16 -22.97 0.60
CA LEU A 89 12.98 -22.82 -0.59
C LEU A 89 14.43 -22.42 -0.24
N PRO A 90 15.44 -22.83 -1.05
CA PRO A 90 16.83 -22.42 -0.86
C PRO A 90 17.05 -20.92 -1.07
N ALA A 91 18.09 -20.36 -0.43
CA ALA A 91 18.47 -18.94 -0.55
C ALA A 91 18.64 -18.46 -2.00
N ALA A 92 19.21 -19.32 -2.85
CA ALA A 92 19.42 -19.02 -4.26
C ALA A 92 18.10 -18.80 -5.01
N THR A 93 17.03 -19.50 -4.62
CA THR A 93 15.70 -19.38 -5.24
C THR A 93 14.95 -18.15 -4.69
N VAL A 94 15.09 -17.85 -3.40
CA VAL A 94 14.44 -16.68 -2.78
C VAL A 94 15.11 -15.36 -3.18
N SER A 95 16.40 -15.38 -3.50
CA SER A 95 17.19 -14.19 -3.86
C SER A 95 17.35 -13.97 -5.37
N SER A 96 16.73 -14.80 -6.22
CA SER A 96 16.86 -14.73 -7.69
C SER A 96 15.86 -13.78 -8.34
#